data_AF-A0AAX1SQX3-F1
#
_entry.id   AF-A0AAX1SQX3-F1
#
_cell.length_a   1.000
_cell.length_b   1.000
_cell.length_c   1.000
_cell.angle_alpha   90.00
_cell.angle_beta   90.00
_cell.angle_gamma   90.00
#
_symmetry.space_group_name_H-M   'P 1'
#
loop_
_entity.id
_entity.type
_entity.pdbx_description
1 polymer ?
#
loop_
_entity_poly.entity_id
_entity_poly.type
_entity_poly.pdbx_seq_one_letter_code
_entity_poly.pdbx_strand_id
1 'polypeptide(L)'
;MRHIRDRKYGYRAAVILAASAIAGTTPMTAFATLASRPDENYEVAEPPAPDISKDISPEFAYSADKWASLRDNVMEYGELADLVHEYNPTVRSNRSTLSDKKNQDLTEINDKLLSDAMDLWDDASSTDTDSYMGRMTAANLDFAGNTLAQTADKNFMDAEMYKISYDQTEANLVFQAQQLMTTYKQSAYTMENLNANRALAQASYEATVARQAAGMATQTEVLTSLKNVQDIDANILSAQKSTDNVYRSLLLMLGWSADSQPEIRDIPEPDLARIGAMDPDADREQALANNYEIKSDEHKLQNLKTNEQADATKADLEDKRNQVYSSLKTQYNAVLDAKDALDAANIKLQLETVNMNAASAKAATGNISALELIQQQTSYTTAKNSVETGKMQLTLAMEKYDWIKKGLTFS
;
A
#
# COMPACT_ATOMS: atom_id res chain seq x y z
N MET A 1 -53.93 -29.70 -26.68
CA MET A 1 -53.42 -30.85 -25.91
C MET A 1 -51.91 -30.89 -26.06
N ARG A 2 -51.17 -30.84 -24.94
CA ARG A 2 -49.81 -31.41 -24.67
C ARG A 2 -48.69 -31.12 -25.70
N HIS A 3 -47.52 -30.57 -25.37
CA HIS A 3 -46.71 -30.66 -24.15
C HIS A 3 -45.80 -29.43 -24.03
N ILE A 4 -45.76 -28.87 -22.83
CA ILE A 4 -44.68 -28.01 -22.33
C ILE A 4 -43.41 -28.86 -22.28
N ARG A 5 -42.33 -28.41 -22.92
CA ARG A 5 -40.99 -28.94 -22.71
C ARG A 5 -40.13 -27.86 -22.07
N ASP A 6 -39.69 -28.16 -20.86
CA ASP A 6 -38.75 -27.42 -20.04
C ASP A 6 -37.52 -26.99 -20.85
N ARG A 7 -37.28 -25.67 -20.92
CA ARG A 7 -35.93 -25.13 -21.13
C ARG A 7 -35.37 -24.73 -19.77
N LYS A 8 -34.69 -25.67 -19.12
CA LYS A 8 -33.73 -25.39 -18.05
C LYS A 8 -32.37 -25.13 -18.69
N TYR A 9 -32.03 -23.89 -18.99
CA TYR A 9 -30.65 -23.41 -19.01
C TYR A 9 -30.67 -21.94 -18.59
N GLY A 10 -30.10 -21.67 -17.42
CA GLY A 10 -30.04 -20.35 -16.82
C GLY A 10 -29.11 -19.45 -17.62
N TYR A 11 -29.59 -18.24 -17.90
CA TYR A 11 -28.79 -17.11 -18.32
C TYR A 11 -27.72 -16.83 -17.24
N ARG A 12 -26.51 -17.35 -17.43
CA ARG A 12 -25.29 -16.85 -16.78
C ARG A 12 -24.64 -15.89 -17.77
N ALA A 13 -25.20 -14.69 -17.89
CA ALA A 13 -24.59 -13.62 -18.66
C ALA A 13 -23.43 -13.03 -17.84
N ALA A 14 -22.25 -13.10 -18.46
CA ALA A 14 -20.97 -12.53 -18.13
C ALA A 14 -20.95 -11.35 -17.14
N VAL A 15 -20.36 -11.56 -15.97
CA VAL A 15 -19.74 -10.49 -15.19
C VAL A 15 -18.34 -10.29 -15.77
N ILE A 16 -18.20 -9.26 -16.61
CA ILE A 16 -16.91 -8.74 -17.05
C ILE A 16 -16.30 -8.03 -15.83
N LEU A 17 -15.40 -8.71 -15.12
CA LEU A 17 -14.56 -8.09 -14.10
C LEU A 17 -13.53 -7.19 -14.81
N ALA A 18 -13.86 -5.91 -14.92
CA ALA A 18 -12.90 -4.87 -15.23
C ALA A 18 -11.97 -4.65 -14.02
N ALA A 19 -10.91 -5.46 -13.92
CA ALA A 19 -9.78 -5.19 -13.05
C ALA A 19 -8.94 -4.07 -13.67
N SER A 20 -9.38 -2.83 -13.52
CA SER A 20 -8.59 -1.66 -13.90
C SER A 20 -7.60 -1.31 -12.78
N ALA A 21 -6.33 -1.44 -13.15
CA ALA A 21 -5.12 -1.05 -12.45
C ALA A 21 -5.24 0.24 -11.62
N ILE A 22 -4.77 0.17 -10.37
CA ILE A 22 -4.15 1.30 -9.68
C ILE A 22 -2.74 0.84 -9.31
N ALA A 23 -1.88 0.79 -10.33
CA ALA A 23 -0.43 0.76 -10.14
C ALA A 23 0.04 2.21 -10.28
N GLY A 24 0.36 2.82 -9.14
CA GLY A 24 0.82 4.20 -9.07
C GLY A 24 1.71 4.36 -7.85
N THR A 25 2.97 4.01 -8.02
CA THR A 25 4.04 4.33 -7.06
C THR A 25 4.20 5.84 -6.98
N THR A 26 3.92 6.43 -5.82
CA THR A 26 4.57 7.69 -5.43
C THR A 26 5.01 7.60 -3.97
N PRO A 27 6.19 8.12 -3.62
CA PRO A 27 6.59 8.29 -2.24
C PRO A 27 5.61 9.28 -1.57
N MET A 28 5.01 8.84 -0.45
CA MET A 28 4.08 9.64 0.36
C MET A 28 4.79 10.83 1.02
N THR A 29 5.01 11.90 0.25
CA THR A 29 5.37 13.23 0.79
C THR A 29 4.58 14.31 0.06
N ALA A 30 3.25 14.25 0.09
CA ALA A 30 2.37 15.38 -0.21
C ALA A 30 0.91 15.05 0.16
N PHE A 31 0.44 15.49 1.32
CA PHE A 31 -1.01 15.67 1.56
C PHE A 31 -1.28 17.11 1.94
N ALA A 32 -1.37 17.95 0.89
CA ALA A 32 -2.05 19.24 0.93
C ALA A 32 -3.42 19.07 0.25
N THR A 33 -4.47 19.30 1.03
CA THR A 33 -5.83 19.76 0.65
C THR A 33 -6.34 19.46 -0.77
N LEU A 34 -7.36 18.60 -0.86
CA LEU A 34 -8.48 18.88 -1.78
C LEU A 34 -9.79 18.35 -1.19
N ALA A 35 -10.67 19.28 -0.84
CA ALA A 35 -12.04 19.02 -0.47
C ALA A 35 -12.89 18.90 -1.74
N SER A 36 -13.64 17.81 -1.87
CA SER A 36 -14.83 17.76 -2.71
C SER A 36 -15.95 17.04 -1.96
N ARG A 37 -17.14 17.63 -2.03
CA ARG A 37 -18.37 17.24 -1.32
C ARG A 37 -18.86 15.85 -1.78
N PRO A 38 -19.52 15.07 -0.89
CA PRO A 38 -20.15 13.81 -1.26
C PRO A 38 -21.46 14.08 -2.03
N ASP A 39 -21.71 13.31 -3.09
CA ASP A 39 -23.01 13.26 -3.75
C ASP A 39 -23.79 12.07 -3.18
N GLU A 40 -24.96 12.37 -2.59
CA GLU A 40 -25.83 11.47 -1.87
C GLU A 40 -26.82 10.80 -2.86
N ASN A 41 -26.46 9.63 -3.40
CA ASN A 41 -27.37 8.53 -3.84
C ASN A 41 -26.77 7.66 -4.95
N TYR A 42 -25.80 6.83 -4.61
CA TYR A 42 -25.49 5.62 -5.38
C TYR A 42 -25.61 4.41 -4.43
N GLU A 43 -26.73 3.68 -4.51
CA GLU A 43 -26.78 2.32 -3.99
C GLU A 43 -26.01 1.42 -4.95
N VAL A 44 -24.74 1.20 -4.62
CA VAL A 44 -23.94 0.12 -5.19
C VAL A 44 -24.54 -1.18 -4.65
N ALA A 45 -25.02 -2.06 -5.52
CA ALA A 45 -25.43 -3.40 -5.11
C ALA A 45 -24.23 -4.07 -4.41
N GLU A 46 -24.35 -4.29 -3.10
CA GLU A 46 -23.29 -4.95 -2.32
C GLU A 46 -23.00 -6.32 -2.94
N PRO A 47 -21.78 -6.58 -3.44
CA PRO A 47 -21.38 -7.94 -3.75
C PRO A 47 -21.55 -8.75 -2.46
N PRO A 48 -22.07 -9.99 -2.52
CA PRO A 48 -22.29 -10.80 -1.33
C PRO A 48 -20.99 -10.85 -0.52
N ALA A 49 -21.08 -10.42 0.74
CA ALA A 49 -19.92 -10.39 1.62
C ALA A 49 -19.25 -11.78 1.63
N PRO A 50 -17.94 -11.87 1.34
CA PRO A 50 -17.24 -13.14 1.32
C PRO A 50 -17.38 -13.82 2.68
N ASP A 51 -17.84 -15.07 2.67
CA ASP A 51 -17.98 -15.89 3.86
C ASP A 51 -16.61 -16.02 4.55
N ILE A 52 -16.46 -15.33 5.68
CA ILE A 52 -15.23 -15.28 6.49
C ILE A 52 -14.76 -16.66 6.98
N SER A 53 -15.58 -17.71 6.86
CA SER A 53 -15.22 -19.08 7.26
C SER A 53 -14.71 -19.98 6.12
N LYS A 54 -14.86 -19.59 4.84
CA LYS A 54 -14.64 -20.50 3.70
C LYS A 54 -13.26 -20.45 3.05
N ASP A 55 -12.46 -19.42 3.31
CA ASP A 55 -11.14 -19.25 2.64
C ASP A 55 -9.98 -19.02 3.61
N ILE A 56 -10.17 -19.33 4.90
CA ILE A 56 -9.06 -19.39 5.87
C ILE A 56 -8.32 -20.71 5.67
N SER A 57 -7.00 -20.69 5.76
CA SER A 57 -6.20 -21.92 5.69
C SER A 57 -6.67 -22.95 6.73
N PRO A 58 -6.61 -24.26 6.43
CA PRO A 58 -6.95 -25.30 7.40
C PRO A 58 -6.14 -25.17 8.70
N GLU A 59 -6.68 -25.66 9.83
CA GLU A 59 -6.00 -25.56 11.13
C GLU A 59 -4.58 -26.15 11.14
N PHE A 60 -4.28 -27.13 10.27
CA PHE A 60 -2.94 -27.73 10.16
C PHE A 60 -1.94 -26.92 9.31
N ALA A 61 -2.36 -25.83 8.66
CA ALA A 61 -1.47 -25.00 7.84
C ALA A 61 -0.40 -24.29 8.68
N TYR A 62 -0.70 -24.02 9.95
CA TYR A 62 0.22 -23.45 10.93
C TYR A 62 0.20 -24.27 12.22
N SER A 63 1.20 -24.08 13.09
CA SER A 63 1.13 -24.62 14.44
C SER A 63 0.00 -23.97 15.24
N ALA A 64 -0.52 -24.67 16.26
CA ALA A 64 -1.54 -24.12 17.15
C ALA A 64 -1.11 -22.79 17.79
N ASP A 65 0.16 -22.68 18.18
CA ASP A 65 0.73 -21.46 18.76
C ASP A 65 0.76 -20.30 17.76
N LYS A 66 1.07 -20.58 16.49
CA LYS A 66 1.06 -19.58 15.43
C LYS A 66 -0.36 -19.12 15.09
N TRP A 67 -1.34 -20.02 15.10
CA TRP A 67 -2.74 -19.62 14.97
C TRP A 67 -3.25 -18.80 16.15
N ALA A 68 -2.79 -19.13 17.36
CA ALA A 68 -3.11 -18.36 18.55
C ALA A 68 -2.57 -16.93 18.44
N SER A 69 -1.32 -16.75 17.98
CA SER A 69 -0.75 -15.41 17.78
C SER A 69 -1.53 -14.60 16.72
N LEU A 70 -1.89 -15.20 15.58
CA LEU A 70 -2.66 -14.50 14.55
C LEU A 70 -4.12 -14.14 14.95
N ARG A 71 -4.56 -14.55 16.14
CA ARG A 71 -5.95 -14.39 16.63
C ARG A 71 -6.01 -13.79 18.03
N ASP A 72 -4.88 -13.38 18.61
CA ASP A 72 -4.80 -12.86 19.98
C ASP A 72 -5.15 -11.38 20.12
N ASN A 73 -5.54 -10.73 19.01
CA ASN A 73 -5.84 -9.29 18.93
C ASN A 73 -4.63 -8.39 19.28
N VAL A 74 -3.42 -8.93 19.11
CA VAL A 74 -2.15 -8.21 19.10
C VAL A 74 -1.69 -8.17 17.64
N MET A 75 -1.12 -7.06 17.21
CA MET A 75 -0.55 -6.90 15.87
C MET A 75 0.95 -6.69 15.98
N GLU A 76 1.71 -7.67 15.49
CA GLU A 76 3.17 -7.64 15.44
C GLU A 76 3.69 -7.36 14.03
N TYR A 77 4.83 -6.67 13.94
CA TYR A 77 5.42 -6.36 12.63
C TYR A 77 5.85 -7.61 11.86
N GLY A 78 6.31 -8.65 12.58
CA GLY A 78 6.81 -9.88 11.99
C GLY A 78 5.73 -10.82 11.43
N GLU A 79 4.47 -10.62 11.80
CA GLU A 79 3.33 -11.45 11.34
C GLU A 79 2.48 -10.79 10.26
N LEU A 80 2.81 -9.55 9.84
CA LEU A 80 2.06 -8.83 8.81
C LEU A 80 1.88 -9.65 7.52
N ALA A 81 2.90 -10.44 7.15
CA ALA A 81 2.81 -11.33 6.00
C ALA A 81 1.73 -12.40 6.16
N ASP A 82 1.69 -13.06 7.32
CA ASP A 82 0.72 -14.10 7.63
C ASP A 82 -0.70 -13.53 7.77
N LEU A 83 -0.83 -12.35 8.39
CA LEU A 83 -2.12 -11.65 8.50
C LEU A 83 -2.68 -11.26 7.13
N VAL A 84 -1.83 -10.76 6.22
CA VAL A 84 -2.24 -10.49 4.83
C VAL A 84 -2.61 -11.79 4.13
N HIS A 85 -1.80 -12.84 4.27
CA HIS A 85 -2.05 -14.13 3.64
C HIS A 85 -3.43 -14.70 4.01
N GLU A 86 -3.76 -14.68 5.29
CA GLU A 86 -4.96 -15.32 5.83
C GLU A 86 -6.21 -14.45 5.76
N TYR A 87 -6.09 -13.14 5.99
CA TYR A 87 -7.26 -12.31 6.22
C TYR A 87 -7.48 -11.19 5.20
N ASN A 88 -6.50 -10.88 4.33
CA ASN A 88 -6.71 -9.86 3.31
C ASN A 88 -7.76 -10.32 2.28
N PRO A 89 -8.83 -9.53 2.04
CA PRO A 89 -9.89 -9.93 1.11
C PRO A 89 -9.43 -10.21 -0.32
N THR A 90 -8.47 -9.43 -0.81
CA THR A 90 -7.91 -9.59 -2.17
C THR A 90 -7.13 -10.90 -2.27
N VAL A 91 -6.28 -11.21 -1.29
CA VAL A 91 -5.50 -12.45 -1.26
C VAL A 91 -6.41 -13.67 -1.19
N ARG A 92 -7.44 -13.62 -0.33
CA ARG A 92 -8.45 -14.69 -0.23
C ARG A 92 -9.20 -14.90 -1.55
N SER A 93 -9.64 -13.82 -2.17
CA SER A 93 -10.31 -13.85 -3.49
C SER A 93 -9.41 -14.45 -4.58
N ASN A 94 -8.14 -14.05 -4.62
CA ASN A 94 -7.14 -14.57 -5.54
C ASN A 94 -6.91 -16.07 -5.34
N ARG A 95 -6.81 -16.53 -4.10
CA ARG A 95 -6.63 -17.95 -3.76
C ARG A 95 -7.82 -18.81 -4.21
N SER A 96 -9.03 -18.32 -3.95
CA SER A 96 -10.28 -18.97 -4.39
C SER A 96 -10.32 -19.08 -5.92
N THR A 97 -10.03 -17.98 -6.62
CA THR A 97 -9.96 -17.93 -8.08
C THR A 97 -8.88 -18.86 -8.65
N LEU A 98 -7.72 -18.96 -7.99
CA LEU A 98 -6.65 -19.86 -8.41
C LEU A 98 -7.04 -21.33 -8.26
N SER A 99 -7.78 -21.69 -7.20
CA SER A 99 -8.28 -23.06 -6.99
C SER A 99 -9.21 -23.48 -8.14
N ASP A 100 -10.06 -22.59 -8.62
CA ASP A 100 -10.94 -22.85 -9.77
C ASP A 100 -10.13 -23.00 -11.07
N LYS A 101 -9.11 -22.16 -11.25
CA LYS A 101 -8.25 -22.16 -12.45
C LYS A 101 -7.30 -23.35 -12.54
N LYS A 102 -6.85 -23.93 -11.42
CA LYS A 102 -5.98 -25.12 -11.43
C LYS A 102 -6.60 -26.33 -12.14
N ASN A 103 -7.92 -26.36 -12.26
CA ASN A 103 -8.66 -27.42 -12.93
C ASN A 103 -8.99 -27.10 -14.40
N GLN A 104 -8.51 -25.98 -14.94
CA GLN A 104 -8.75 -25.54 -16.31
C GLN A 104 -7.43 -25.46 -17.06
N ASP A 105 -7.34 -26.08 -18.23
CA ASP A 105 -6.18 -25.92 -19.11
C ASP A 105 -6.28 -24.58 -19.88
N LEU A 106 -5.13 -24.00 -20.24
CA LEU A 106 -5.06 -22.79 -21.07
C LEU A 106 -5.81 -23.00 -22.40
N THR A 107 -5.71 -24.21 -22.95
CA THR A 107 -6.45 -24.60 -24.15
C THR A 107 -7.96 -24.58 -23.92
N GLU A 108 -8.44 -25.10 -22.79
CA GLU A 108 -9.87 -25.10 -22.45
C GLU A 108 -10.41 -23.68 -22.23
N ILE A 109 -9.62 -22.79 -21.61
CA ILE A 109 -9.99 -21.38 -21.43
C ILE A 109 -10.11 -20.69 -22.80
N ASN A 110 -9.14 -20.94 -23.69
CA ASN A 110 -9.13 -20.35 -25.03
C ASN A 110 -10.25 -20.92 -25.92
N ASP A 111 -10.49 -22.21 -25.87
CA ASP A 111 -11.59 -22.87 -26.58
C ASP A 111 -12.95 -22.36 -26.11
N LYS A 112 -13.10 -22.10 -24.81
CA LYS A 112 -14.31 -21.47 -24.27
C LYS A 112 -14.50 -20.04 -24.77
N LEU A 113 -13.44 -19.22 -24.76
CA LEU A 113 -13.51 -17.85 -25.29
C LEU A 113 -13.84 -17.84 -26.79
N LEU A 114 -13.30 -18.80 -27.55
CA LEU A 114 -13.62 -18.99 -28.97
C LEU A 114 -15.06 -19.49 -29.17
N SER A 115 -15.55 -20.40 -28.32
CA SER A 115 -16.94 -20.86 -28.34
C SER A 115 -17.90 -19.71 -28.04
N ASP A 116 -17.63 -18.91 -27.01
CA ASP A 116 -18.45 -17.74 -26.66
C ASP A 116 -18.40 -16.70 -27.79
N ALA A 117 -17.26 -16.53 -28.48
CA ALA A 117 -17.14 -15.69 -29.66
C ALA A 117 -17.97 -16.21 -30.85
N MET A 118 -17.97 -17.53 -31.08
CA MET A 118 -18.78 -18.17 -32.11
C MET A 118 -20.27 -18.01 -31.84
N ASP A 119 -20.71 -18.19 -30.59
CA ASP A 119 -22.11 -17.97 -30.20
C ASP A 119 -22.54 -16.51 -30.47
N LEU A 120 -21.67 -15.53 -30.18
CA LEU A 120 -21.96 -14.12 -30.48
C LEU A 120 -22.02 -13.84 -31.99
N TRP A 121 -21.19 -14.47 -32.81
CA TRP A 121 -21.25 -14.34 -34.27
C TRP A 121 -22.49 -15.02 -34.87
N ASP A 122 -22.90 -16.17 -34.33
CA ASP A 122 -24.13 -16.86 -34.74
C ASP A 122 -25.38 -16.05 -34.31
N ASP A 123 -25.38 -15.45 -33.12
CA ASP A 123 -26.41 -14.53 -32.67
C ASP A 123 -26.45 -13.24 -33.50
N ALA A 124 -25.28 -12.69 -33.87
CA ALA A 124 -25.20 -11.55 -34.78
C ALA A 124 -25.76 -11.88 -36.17
N SER A 125 -25.43 -13.06 -36.71
CA SER A 125 -25.90 -13.53 -38.02
C SER A 125 -27.41 -13.83 -38.05
N SER A 126 -27.96 -14.27 -36.92
CA SER A 126 -29.39 -14.58 -36.77
C SER A 126 -30.25 -13.37 -36.34
N THR A 127 -29.62 -12.25 -35.98
CA THR A 127 -30.31 -11.00 -35.64
C THR A 127 -31.00 -10.41 -36.89
N ASP A 128 -32.28 -10.04 -36.76
CA ASP A 128 -33.02 -9.37 -37.83
C ASP A 128 -32.43 -7.97 -38.10
N THR A 129 -31.86 -7.78 -39.29
CA THR A 129 -31.15 -6.56 -39.69
C THR A 129 -31.98 -5.65 -40.59
N ASP A 130 -33.29 -5.89 -40.75
CA ASP A 130 -34.17 -5.02 -41.53
C ASP A 130 -34.28 -3.62 -40.89
N SER A 131 -34.26 -3.56 -39.56
CA SER A 131 -34.31 -2.30 -38.80
C SER A 131 -32.92 -1.74 -38.48
N TYR A 132 -32.83 -0.41 -38.31
CA TYR A 132 -31.61 0.26 -37.84
C TYR A 132 -31.12 -0.28 -36.48
N MET A 133 -32.04 -0.51 -35.55
CA MET A 133 -31.72 -1.09 -34.23
C MET A 133 -31.21 -2.54 -34.35
N GLY A 134 -31.76 -3.31 -35.28
CA GLY A 134 -31.30 -4.66 -35.60
C GLY A 134 -29.87 -4.68 -36.13
N ARG A 135 -29.54 -3.81 -37.10
CA ARG A 135 -28.17 -3.64 -37.61
C ARG A 135 -27.19 -3.21 -36.51
N MET A 136 -27.60 -2.32 -35.62
CA MET A 136 -26.76 -1.88 -34.50
C MET A 136 -26.53 -3.00 -33.48
N THR A 137 -27.55 -3.83 -33.23
CA THR A 137 -27.44 -4.98 -32.32
C THR A 137 -26.51 -6.05 -32.89
N ALA A 138 -26.67 -6.42 -34.16
CA ALA A 138 -25.78 -7.36 -34.84
C ALA A 138 -24.32 -6.87 -34.84
N ALA A 139 -24.09 -5.59 -35.16
CA ALA A 139 -22.74 -5.00 -35.15
C ALA A 139 -22.09 -5.00 -33.76
N ASN A 140 -22.87 -4.79 -32.68
CA ASN A 140 -22.36 -4.87 -31.30
C ASN A 140 -22.00 -6.30 -30.91
N LEU A 141 -22.79 -7.29 -31.33
CA LEU A 141 -22.52 -8.71 -31.11
C LEU A 141 -21.27 -9.15 -31.88
N ASP A 142 -21.13 -8.75 -33.15
CA ASP A 142 -19.92 -8.99 -33.96
C ASP A 142 -18.67 -8.37 -33.34
N PHE A 143 -18.78 -7.14 -32.83
CA PHE A 143 -17.70 -6.47 -32.13
C PHE A 143 -17.29 -7.20 -30.84
N ALA A 144 -18.29 -7.66 -30.07
CA ALA A 144 -18.05 -8.43 -28.85
C ALA A 144 -17.41 -9.79 -29.16
N GLY A 145 -17.89 -10.51 -30.18
CA GLY A 145 -17.30 -11.77 -30.66
C GLY A 145 -15.86 -11.59 -31.14
N ASN A 146 -15.58 -10.56 -31.93
CA ASN A 146 -14.21 -10.20 -32.35
C ASN A 146 -13.30 -9.89 -31.15
N THR A 147 -13.82 -9.21 -30.13
CA THR A 147 -13.07 -8.90 -28.91
C THR A 147 -12.74 -10.18 -28.13
N LEU A 148 -13.70 -11.11 -28.00
CA LEU A 148 -13.47 -12.39 -27.34
C LEU A 148 -12.47 -13.27 -28.10
N ALA A 149 -12.59 -13.35 -29.42
CA ALA A 149 -11.65 -14.09 -30.26
C ALA A 149 -10.23 -13.51 -30.18
N GLN A 150 -10.08 -12.18 -30.21
CA GLN A 150 -8.79 -11.52 -29.97
C GLN A 150 -8.26 -11.75 -28.55
N THR A 151 -9.15 -11.83 -27.55
CA THR A 151 -8.77 -12.13 -26.17
C THR A 151 -8.27 -13.56 -26.07
N ALA A 152 -8.94 -14.53 -26.71
CA ALA A 152 -8.50 -15.93 -26.76
C ALA A 152 -7.13 -16.07 -27.43
N ASP A 153 -6.91 -15.37 -28.55
CA ASP A 153 -5.64 -15.38 -29.27
C ASP A 153 -4.48 -14.77 -28.44
N LYS A 154 -4.78 -13.72 -27.68
CA LYS A 154 -3.81 -13.04 -26.80
C LYS A 154 -3.75 -13.62 -25.39
N ASN A 155 -4.55 -14.62 -25.05
CA ASN A 155 -4.57 -15.20 -23.72
C ASN A 155 -3.47 -16.27 -23.61
N PHE A 156 -2.39 -15.88 -22.95
CA PHE A 156 -1.23 -16.72 -22.63
C PHE A 156 -1.18 -17.06 -21.13
N MET A 157 -2.16 -16.62 -20.34
CA MET A 157 -2.18 -16.75 -18.88
C MET A 157 -2.63 -18.15 -18.46
N ASP A 158 -1.66 -19.02 -18.17
CA ASP A 158 -1.92 -20.31 -17.52
C ASP A 158 -2.11 -20.17 -16.00
N ALA A 159 -2.42 -21.27 -15.33
CA ALA A 159 -2.62 -21.30 -13.88
C ALA A 159 -1.37 -20.86 -13.09
N GLU A 160 -0.15 -21.10 -13.59
CA GLU A 160 1.08 -20.70 -12.92
C GLU A 160 1.34 -19.20 -13.07
N MET A 161 1.06 -18.61 -14.24
CA MET A 161 1.10 -17.16 -14.45
C MET A 161 0.10 -16.42 -13.56
N TYR A 162 -1.12 -16.96 -13.39
CA TYR A 162 -2.09 -16.41 -12.43
C TYR A 162 -1.55 -16.47 -11.01
N LYS A 163 -0.95 -17.61 -10.61
CA LYS A 163 -0.33 -17.75 -9.30
C LYS A 163 0.80 -16.73 -9.09
N ILE A 164 1.72 -16.58 -10.05
CA ILE A 164 2.81 -15.59 -9.99
C ILE A 164 2.25 -14.17 -9.80
N SER A 165 1.21 -13.81 -10.54
CA SER A 165 0.56 -12.49 -10.41
C SER A 165 -0.11 -12.30 -9.03
N TYR A 166 -0.71 -13.34 -8.49
CA TYR A 166 -1.33 -13.31 -7.17
C TYR A 166 -0.30 -13.25 -6.04
N ASP A 167 0.78 -14.03 -6.14
CA ASP A 167 1.91 -13.98 -5.21
C ASP A 167 2.58 -12.59 -5.22
N GLN A 168 2.72 -11.97 -6.40
CA GLN A 168 3.19 -10.57 -6.53
C GLN A 168 2.24 -9.58 -5.87
N THR A 169 0.92 -9.77 -6.04
CA THR A 169 -0.09 -8.92 -5.40
C THR A 169 -0.04 -9.04 -3.89
N GLU A 170 0.07 -10.27 -3.37
CA GLU A 170 0.22 -10.55 -1.95
C GLU A 170 1.48 -9.90 -1.39
N ALA A 171 2.65 -10.12 -2.00
CA ALA A 171 3.91 -9.49 -1.59
C ALA A 171 3.82 -7.96 -1.54
N ASN A 172 3.17 -7.33 -2.52
CA ASN A 172 2.91 -5.88 -2.50
C ASN A 172 2.00 -5.46 -1.35
N LEU A 173 0.98 -6.25 -1.02
CA LEU A 173 0.09 -5.98 0.12
C LEU A 173 0.82 -6.11 1.45
N VAL A 174 1.73 -7.08 1.59
CA VAL A 174 2.57 -7.20 2.79
C VAL A 174 3.45 -5.96 2.96
N PHE A 175 4.13 -5.53 1.90
CA PHE A 175 4.96 -4.33 1.97
C PHE A 175 4.13 -3.06 2.23
N GLN A 176 2.91 -2.98 1.71
CA GLN A 176 1.98 -1.89 2.05
C GLN A 176 1.55 -1.92 3.52
N ALA A 177 1.29 -3.09 4.10
CA ALA A 177 0.99 -3.22 5.51
C ALA A 177 2.17 -2.74 6.39
N GLN A 178 3.39 -3.11 6.02
CA GLN A 178 4.62 -2.63 6.67
C GLN A 178 4.73 -1.10 6.62
N GLN A 179 4.41 -0.47 5.48
CA GLN A 179 4.37 0.99 5.33
C GLN A 179 3.28 1.65 6.18
N LEU A 180 2.07 1.08 6.19
CA LEU A 180 0.94 1.60 6.97
C LEU A 180 1.22 1.54 8.48
N MET A 181 1.74 0.41 8.97
CA MET A 181 2.14 0.28 10.39
C MET A 181 3.25 1.26 10.75
N THR A 182 4.24 1.44 9.87
CA THR A 182 5.31 2.44 10.03
C THR A 182 4.75 3.85 10.10
N THR A 183 3.85 4.21 9.19
CA THR A 183 3.22 5.54 9.14
C THR A 183 2.36 5.80 10.39
N TYR A 184 1.62 4.79 10.86
CA TYR A 184 0.84 4.87 12.08
C TYR A 184 1.72 5.12 13.30
N LYS A 185 2.82 4.37 13.47
CA LYS A 185 3.76 4.58 14.58
C LYS A 185 4.46 5.95 14.49
N GLN A 186 4.79 6.41 13.29
CA GLN A 186 5.35 7.76 13.05
C GLN A 186 4.37 8.89 13.39
N SER A 187 3.07 8.66 13.28
CA SER A 187 2.08 9.70 13.55
C SER A 187 2.04 10.10 15.03
N ALA A 188 2.36 9.18 15.95
CA ALA A 188 2.50 9.48 17.38
C ALA A 188 3.61 10.50 17.64
N TYR A 189 4.78 10.33 17.02
CA TYR A 189 5.89 11.29 17.10
C TYR A 189 5.56 12.62 16.42
N THR A 190 4.81 12.57 15.33
CA THR A 190 4.29 13.78 14.67
C THR A 190 3.34 14.55 15.59
N MET A 191 2.45 13.85 16.31
CA MET A 191 1.58 14.45 17.31
C MET A 191 2.34 15.07 18.47
N GLU A 192 3.35 14.38 19.00
CA GLU A 192 4.16 14.91 20.07
C GLU A 192 4.89 16.19 19.63
N ASN A 193 5.45 16.22 18.42
CA ASN A 193 6.07 17.42 17.86
C ASN A 193 5.07 18.57 17.68
N LEU A 194 3.87 18.30 17.16
CA LEU A 194 2.84 19.33 17.00
C LEU A 194 2.37 19.89 18.35
N ASN A 195 2.20 19.04 19.36
CA ASN A 195 1.86 19.47 20.71
C ASN A 195 2.98 20.29 21.37
N ALA A 196 4.24 19.91 21.20
CA ALA A 196 5.38 20.69 21.68
C ALA A 196 5.48 22.07 20.99
N ASN A 197 5.21 22.13 19.69
CA ASN A 197 5.14 23.39 18.95
C ASN A 197 3.94 24.25 19.36
N ARG A 198 2.78 23.63 19.64
CA ARG A 198 1.60 24.30 20.17
C ARG A 198 1.89 24.96 21.52
N ALA A 199 2.54 24.23 22.43
CA ALA A 199 2.94 24.77 23.73
C ALA A 199 3.87 25.98 23.59
N LEU A 200 4.85 25.91 22.69
CA LEU A 200 5.74 27.03 22.38
C LEU A 200 5.00 28.23 21.77
N ALA A 201 4.10 27.99 20.83
CA ALA A 201 3.30 29.05 20.21
C ALA A 201 2.36 29.72 21.22
N GLN A 202 1.75 28.94 22.12
CA GLN A 202 0.91 29.45 23.19
C GLN A 202 1.71 30.34 24.17
N ALA A 203 2.88 29.87 24.61
CA ALA A 203 3.76 30.67 25.46
C ALA A 203 4.23 31.97 24.76
N SER A 204 4.49 31.89 23.45
CA SER A 204 4.86 33.06 22.63
C SER A 204 3.72 34.07 22.51
N TYR A 205 2.48 33.58 22.35
CA TYR A 205 1.28 34.41 22.35
C TYR A 205 1.09 35.12 23.70
N GLU A 206 1.19 34.40 24.81
CA GLU A 206 1.08 34.97 26.16
C GLU A 206 2.15 36.03 26.44
N ALA A 207 3.39 35.77 26.03
CA ALA A 207 4.47 36.76 26.11
C ALA A 207 4.18 38.01 25.27
N THR A 208 3.58 37.85 24.09
CA THR A 208 3.20 38.98 23.22
C THR A 208 2.06 39.79 23.80
N VAL A 209 1.07 39.15 24.44
CA VAL A 209 -0.01 39.81 25.18
C VAL A 209 0.55 40.62 26.35
N ALA A 210 1.48 40.05 27.12
CA ALA A 210 2.14 40.77 28.23
C ALA A 210 2.93 42.00 27.72
N ARG A 211 3.63 41.87 26.58
CA ARG A 211 4.31 42.99 25.94
C ARG A 211 3.34 44.06 25.44
N GLN A 212 2.19 43.68 24.90
CA GLN A 212 1.15 44.63 24.48
C GLN A 212 0.64 45.43 25.69
N ALA A 213 0.38 44.76 26.82
CA ALA A 213 -0.06 45.40 28.06
C ALA A 213 0.99 46.40 28.60
N ALA A 214 2.28 46.14 28.36
CA ALA A 214 3.37 47.05 28.66
C ALA A 214 3.60 48.16 27.59
N GLY A 215 2.79 48.22 26.53
CA GLY A 215 2.95 49.16 25.41
C GLY A 215 4.11 48.85 24.46
N MET A 216 4.68 47.63 24.54
CA MET A 216 5.86 47.18 23.79
C MET A 216 5.52 46.25 22.59
N ALA A 217 4.24 46.04 22.33
CA ALA A 217 3.74 45.29 21.17
C ALA A 217 2.40 45.88 20.70
N THR A 218 2.10 45.68 19.42
CA THR A 218 0.88 46.12 18.75
C THR A 218 -0.22 45.06 18.82
N GLN A 219 -1.47 45.48 18.60
CA GLN A 219 -2.59 44.54 18.47
C GLN A 219 -2.39 43.55 17.32
N THR A 220 -1.74 43.99 16.23
CA THR A 220 -1.42 43.14 15.08
C THR A 220 -0.48 42.00 15.46
N GLU A 221 0.57 42.27 16.26
CA GLU A 221 1.50 41.22 16.72
C GLU A 221 0.80 40.17 17.61
N VAL A 222 -0.14 40.61 18.46
CA VAL A 222 -0.96 39.71 19.27
C VAL A 222 -1.87 38.85 18.40
N LEU A 223 -2.52 39.42 17.39
CA LEU A 223 -3.37 38.68 16.45
C LEU A 223 -2.55 37.69 15.59
N THR A 224 -1.36 38.07 15.14
CA THR A 224 -0.46 37.18 14.40
C THR A 224 -0.01 35.99 15.27
N SER A 225 0.33 36.25 16.53
CA SER A 225 0.73 35.17 17.46
C SER A 225 -0.44 34.24 17.80
N LEU A 226 -1.65 34.77 17.96
CA LEU A 226 -2.86 33.98 18.15
C LEU A 226 -3.16 33.12 16.91
N LYS A 227 -3.03 33.70 15.71
CA LYS A 227 -3.21 32.97 14.46
C LYS A 227 -2.25 31.79 14.36
N ASN A 228 -0.99 31.94 14.77
CA ASN A 228 -0.03 30.83 14.77
C ASN A 228 -0.49 29.66 15.66
N VAL A 229 -1.04 29.94 16.85
CA VAL A 229 -1.62 28.89 17.72
C VAL A 229 -2.77 28.18 17.00
N GLN A 230 -3.68 28.94 16.36
CA GLN A 230 -4.82 28.40 15.64
C GLN A 230 -4.41 27.58 14.41
N ASP A 231 -3.37 27.99 13.69
CA ASP A 231 -2.83 27.25 12.54
C ASP A 231 -2.22 25.90 13.00
N ILE A 232 -1.55 25.86 14.15
CA ILE A 232 -1.06 24.61 14.75
C ILE A 232 -2.21 23.71 15.23
N ASP A 233 -3.26 24.28 15.83
CA ASP A 233 -4.47 23.55 16.23
C ASP A 233 -5.16 22.88 15.02
N ALA A 234 -5.23 23.58 13.89
CA ALA A 234 -5.74 23.02 12.64
C ALA A 234 -4.86 21.88 12.13
N ASN A 235 -3.53 22.02 12.23
CA ASN A 235 -2.58 20.96 11.86
C ASN A 235 -2.72 19.71 12.75
N ILE A 236 -2.94 19.88 14.06
CA ILE A 236 -3.21 18.78 14.99
C ILE A 236 -4.46 18.01 14.56
N LEU A 237 -5.58 18.71 14.31
CA LEU A 237 -6.81 18.08 13.86
C LEU A 237 -6.65 17.34 12.53
N SER A 238 -5.89 17.91 11.60
CA SER A 238 -5.59 17.28 10.30
C SER A 238 -4.79 15.99 10.48
N ALA A 239 -3.73 16.03 11.28
CA ALA A 239 -2.87 14.87 11.51
C ALA A 239 -3.55 13.78 12.35
N GLN A 240 -4.48 14.12 13.25
CA GLN A 240 -5.38 13.16 13.91
C GLN A 240 -6.23 12.40 12.89
N LYS A 241 -6.94 13.11 12.00
CA LYS A 241 -7.73 12.48 10.93
C LYS A 241 -6.89 11.61 10.02
N SER A 242 -5.68 12.06 9.69
CA SER A 242 -4.75 11.25 8.90
C SER A 242 -4.31 9.98 9.63
N THR A 243 -4.08 10.06 10.95
CA THR A 243 -3.76 8.89 11.78
C THR A 243 -4.91 7.89 11.78
N ASP A 244 -6.15 8.37 11.95
CA ASP A 244 -7.34 7.51 11.96
C ASP A 244 -7.53 6.80 10.61
N ASN A 245 -7.27 7.51 9.50
CA ASN A 245 -7.34 6.91 8.16
C ASN A 245 -6.28 5.83 7.94
N VAL A 246 -5.03 6.08 8.36
CA VAL A 246 -3.93 5.10 8.27
C VAL A 246 -4.24 3.88 9.14
N TYR A 247 -4.72 4.10 10.37
CA TYR A 247 -5.12 3.06 11.30
C TYR A 247 -6.23 2.19 10.70
N ARG A 248 -7.32 2.79 10.21
CA ARG A 248 -8.43 2.05 9.57
C ARG A 248 -7.98 1.27 8.34
N SER A 249 -7.13 1.86 7.51
CA SER A 249 -6.59 1.20 6.32
C SER A 249 -5.75 -0.03 6.70
N LEU A 250 -4.92 0.09 7.75
CA LEU A 250 -4.13 -1.01 8.28
C LEU A 250 -5.02 -2.14 8.81
N LEU A 251 -6.06 -1.82 9.59
CA LEU A 251 -7.00 -2.81 10.12
C LEU A 251 -7.69 -3.58 9.00
N LEU A 252 -8.27 -2.88 8.02
CA LEU A 252 -8.98 -3.50 6.90
C LEU A 252 -8.05 -4.35 6.03
N MET A 253 -6.81 -3.90 5.82
CA MET A 253 -5.81 -4.64 5.05
C MET A 253 -5.43 -5.97 5.71
N LEU A 254 -5.44 -6.01 7.04
CA LEU A 254 -5.05 -7.17 7.83
C LEU A 254 -6.25 -7.98 8.37
N GLY A 255 -7.47 -7.62 7.97
CA GLY A 255 -8.68 -8.40 8.25
C GLY A 255 -9.44 -8.04 9.52
N TRP A 256 -9.04 -7.01 10.26
CA TRP A 256 -9.83 -6.46 11.35
C TRP A 256 -10.98 -5.60 10.83
N SER A 257 -12.05 -5.49 11.62
CA SER A 257 -13.09 -4.50 11.34
C SER A 257 -12.57 -3.08 11.60
N ALA A 258 -13.14 -2.08 10.93
CA ALA A 258 -12.69 -0.69 11.07
C ALA A 258 -12.83 -0.12 12.50
N ASP A 259 -13.71 -0.70 13.32
CA ASP A 259 -13.97 -0.29 14.71
C ASP A 259 -13.16 -1.12 15.73
N SER A 260 -12.34 -2.08 15.27
CA SER A 260 -11.51 -2.90 16.15
C SER A 260 -10.39 -2.10 16.82
N GLN A 261 -9.95 -2.60 17.97
CA GLN A 261 -8.86 -2.00 18.76
C GLN A 261 -7.80 -3.06 19.12
N PRO A 262 -7.04 -3.61 18.15
CA PRO A 262 -5.91 -4.46 18.46
C PRO A 262 -4.76 -3.69 19.13
N GLU A 263 -3.99 -4.40 19.95
CA GLU A 263 -2.74 -3.87 20.49
C GLU A 263 -1.66 -3.88 19.39
N ILE A 264 -1.31 -2.71 18.84
CA ILE A 264 -0.25 -2.60 17.83
C ILE A 264 1.11 -2.51 18.53
N ARG A 265 1.91 -3.57 18.41
CA ARG A 265 3.28 -3.66 18.97
C ARG A 265 4.25 -2.75 18.24
N ASP A 266 5.42 -2.55 18.82
CA ASP A 266 6.45 -1.70 18.23
C ASP A 266 7.12 -2.38 17.04
N ILE A 267 7.63 -1.54 16.14
CA ILE A 267 8.39 -2.00 14.98
C ILE A 267 9.79 -2.36 15.48
N PRO A 268 10.33 -3.54 15.11
CA PRO A 268 11.68 -3.92 15.46
C PRO A 268 12.69 -2.85 15.04
N GLU A 269 13.65 -2.56 15.91
CA GLU A 269 14.75 -1.65 15.62
C GLU A 269 15.58 -2.16 14.43
N PRO A 270 16.11 -1.27 13.58
CA PRO A 270 16.91 -1.68 12.43
C PRO A 270 18.20 -2.37 12.89
N ASP A 271 18.42 -3.60 12.41
CA ASP A 271 19.67 -4.31 12.63
C ASP A 271 20.76 -3.77 11.70
N LEU A 272 21.56 -2.85 12.22
CA LEU A 272 22.64 -2.19 11.48
C LEU A 272 23.70 -3.17 10.94
N ALA A 273 23.85 -4.37 11.54
CA ALA A 273 24.79 -5.37 11.06
C ALA A 273 24.37 -5.92 9.69
N ARG A 274 23.07 -5.96 9.39
CA ARG A 274 22.54 -6.43 8.10
C ARG A 274 22.95 -5.55 6.94
N ILE A 275 23.12 -4.25 7.16
CA ILE A 275 23.51 -3.29 6.10
C ILE A 275 24.87 -3.69 5.52
N GLY A 276 25.81 -4.14 6.34
CA GLY A 276 27.12 -4.61 5.88
C GLY A 276 27.10 -5.91 5.10
N ALA A 277 25.99 -6.67 5.15
CA ALA A 277 25.78 -7.90 4.40
C ALA A 277 24.98 -7.69 3.10
N MET A 278 24.41 -6.51 2.88
CA MET A 278 23.70 -6.18 1.65
C MET A 278 24.71 -5.91 0.53
N ASP A 279 24.58 -6.63 -0.58
CA ASP A 279 25.47 -6.52 -1.73
C ASP A 279 24.63 -6.63 -3.02
N PRO A 280 24.33 -5.52 -3.71
CA PRO A 280 23.55 -5.54 -4.95
C PRO A 280 24.13 -6.43 -6.05
N ASP A 281 25.44 -6.66 -6.07
CA ASP A 281 26.09 -7.49 -7.09
C ASP A 281 25.95 -8.98 -6.75
N ALA A 282 26.16 -9.35 -5.48
CA ALA A 282 25.97 -10.72 -5.02
C ALA A 282 24.48 -11.12 -4.99
N ASP A 283 23.59 -10.17 -4.68
CA ASP A 283 22.15 -10.39 -4.56
C ASP A 283 21.41 -10.35 -5.91
N ARG A 284 22.09 -9.91 -6.97
CA ARG A 284 21.51 -9.77 -8.32
C ARG A 284 20.88 -11.07 -8.81
N GLU A 285 21.63 -12.17 -8.79
CA GLU A 285 21.15 -13.44 -9.35
C GLU A 285 19.91 -13.95 -8.60
N GLN A 286 19.89 -13.79 -7.27
CA GLN A 286 18.72 -14.14 -6.47
C GLN A 286 17.50 -13.26 -6.81
N ALA A 287 17.69 -11.95 -6.94
CA ALA A 287 16.59 -11.03 -7.28
C ALA A 287 16.03 -11.32 -8.68
N LEU A 288 16.88 -11.56 -9.67
CA LEU A 288 16.45 -11.93 -11.02
C LEU A 288 15.69 -13.26 -11.03
N ALA A 289 16.20 -14.27 -10.32
CA ALA A 289 15.57 -15.58 -10.24
C ALA A 289 14.22 -15.55 -9.49
N ASN A 290 14.03 -14.60 -8.57
CA ASN A 290 12.80 -14.47 -7.80
C ASN A 290 11.76 -13.54 -8.43
N ASN A 291 12.18 -12.62 -9.30
CA ASN A 291 11.34 -11.56 -9.83
C ASN A 291 10.05 -12.07 -10.50
N TYR A 292 8.91 -11.55 -10.05
CA TYR A 292 7.60 -12.01 -10.51
C TYR A 292 7.35 -11.69 -11.98
N GLU A 293 7.81 -10.53 -12.46
CA GLU A 293 7.62 -10.13 -13.87
C GLU A 293 8.48 -10.98 -14.80
N ILE A 294 9.76 -11.21 -14.44
CA ILE A 294 10.66 -12.11 -15.20
C ILE A 294 10.08 -13.52 -15.27
N LYS A 295 9.65 -14.09 -14.13
CA LYS A 295 9.02 -15.41 -14.12
C LYS A 295 7.77 -15.46 -15.00
N SER A 296 6.91 -14.45 -14.88
CA SER A 296 5.70 -14.35 -15.70
C SER A 296 6.03 -14.33 -17.18
N ASP A 297 7.00 -13.52 -17.62
CA ASP A 297 7.38 -13.46 -19.04
C ASP A 297 8.09 -14.73 -19.53
N GLU A 298 8.86 -15.40 -18.67
CA GLU A 298 9.45 -16.71 -18.99
C GLU A 298 8.38 -17.78 -19.21
N HIS A 299 7.29 -17.77 -18.43
CA HIS A 299 6.11 -18.61 -18.66
C HIS A 299 5.36 -18.21 -19.93
N LYS A 300 5.15 -16.90 -20.14
CA LYS A 300 4.52 -16.37 -21.35
C LYS A 300 5.23 -16.86 -22.60
N LEU A 301 6.57 -16.85 -22.64
CA LEU A 301 7.36 -17.36 -23.76
C LEU A 301 7.10 -18.84 -24.08
N GLN A 302 6.73 -19.66 -23.10
CA GLN A 302 6.38 -21.07 -23.30
C GLN A 302 4.98 -21.22 -23.90
N ASN A 303 4.09 -20.27 -23.60
CA ASN A 303 2.68 -20.30 -24.01
C ASN A 303 2.42 -19.59 -25.37
N LEU A 304 3.35 -18.75 -25.83
CA LEU A 304 3.22 -18.00 -27.08
C LEU A 304 3.29 -18.92 -28.31
N LYS A 305 2.40 -18.65 -29.28
CA LYS A 305 2.26 -19.44 -30.52
C LYS A 305 3.00 -18.83 -31.72
N THR A 306 3.45 -17.58 -31.64
CA THR A 306 4.07 -16.84 -32.76
C THR A 306 5.46 -16.30 -32.42
N ASN A 307 6.36 -16.27 -33.41
CA ASN A 307 7.75 -15.84 -33.22
C ASN A 307 7.89 -14.33 -32.95
N GLU A 308 7.05 -13.49 -33.56
CA GLU A 308 7.11 -12.02 -33.40
C GLU A 308 6.80 -11.58 -31.96
N GLN A 309 5.76 -12.17 -31.34
CA GLN A 309 5.43 -11.92 -29.94
C GLN A 309 6.51 -12.46 -28.98
N ALA A 310 7.14 -13.57 -29.34
CA ALA A 310 8.23 -14.16 -28.57
C ALA A 310 9.48 -13.26 -28.59
N ASP A 311 9.83 -12.70 -29.74
CA ASP A 311 11.00 -11.82 -29.87
C ASP A 311 10.79 -10.49 -29.14
N ALA A 312 9.58 -9.92 -29.21
CA ALA A 312 9.22 -8.74 -28.41
C ALA A 312 9.31 -9.02 -26.89
N THR A 313 8.82 -10.17 -26.44
CA THR A 313 8.87 -10.56 -25.01
C THR A 313 10.31 -10.81 -24.54
N LYS A 314 11.20 -11.34 -25.38
CA LYS A 314 12.63 -11.49 -25.05
C LYS A 314 13.34 -10.15 -24.89
N ALA A 315 13.04 -9.17 -25.76
CA ALA A 315 13.61 -7.83 -25.63
C ALA A 315 13.18 -7.17 -24.31
N ASP A 316 11.89 -7.26 -23.97
CA ASP A 316 11.34 -6.74 -22.71
C ASP A 316 11.97 -7.41 -21.46
N LEU A 317 12.25 -8.72 -21.54
CA LEU A 317 12.96 -9.46 -20.48
C LEU A 317 14.37 -8.92 -20.22
N GLU A 318 15.11 -8.54 -21.26
CA GLU A 318 16.46 -7.97 -21.10
C GLU A 318 16.39 -6.61 -20.38
N ASP A 319 15.44 -5.77 -20.77
CA ASP A 319 15.19 -4.48 -20.12
C ASP A 319 14.78 -4.66 -18.65
N LYS A 320 13.86 -5.59 -18.36
CA LYS A 320 13.43 -5.94 -16.99
C LYS A 320 14.59 -6.44 -16.13
N ARG A 321 15.46 -7.31 -16.67
CA ARG A 321 16.66 -7.78 -15.96
C ARG A 321 17.58 -6.61 -15.57
N ASN A 322 17.74 -5.63 -16.46
CA ASN A 322 18.51 -4.42 -16.15
C ASN A 322 17.80 -3.53 -15.11
N GLN A 323 16.48 -3.40 -15.19
CA GLN A 323 15.68 -2.64 -14.22
C GLN A 323 15.74 -3.22 -12.81
N VAL A 324 15.63 -4.55 -12.65
CA VAL A 324 15.74 -5.21 -11.32
C VAL A 324 17.09 -4.91 -10.68
N TYR A 325 18.18 -5.02 -11.44
CA TYR A 325 19.51 -4.72 -10.92
C TYR A 325 19.71 -3.23 -10.59
N SER A 326 19.17 -2.34 -11.43
CA SER A 326 19.14 -0.90 -11.14
C SER A 326 18.34 -0.58 -9.86
N SER A 327 17.20 -1.26 -9.66
CA SER A 327 16.35 -1.13 -8.48
C SER A 327 17.08 -1.57 -7.21
N LEU A 328 17.79 -2.70 -7.24
CA LEU A 328 18.65 -3.14 -6.13
C LEU A 328 19.70 -2.09 -5.75
N LYS A 329 20.43 -1.56 -6.73
CA LYS A 329 21.46 -0.54 -6.48
C LYS A 329 20.88 0.75 -5.92
N THR A 330 19.79 1.21 -6.51
CA THR A 330 19.08 2.42 -6.06
C THR A 330 18.60 2.25 -4.64
N GLN A 331 18.00 1.09 -4.33
CA GLN A 331 17.49 0.82 -2.99
C GLN A 331 18.59 0.62 -1.96
N TYR A 332 19.72 0.01 -2.32
CA TYR A 332 20.88 -0.04 -1.43
C TYR A 332 21.41 1.35 -1.08
N ASN A 333 21.53 2.25 -2.07
CA ASN A 333 21.88 3.65 -1.79
C ASN A 333 20.84 4.32 -0.88
N ALA A 334 19.53 4.06 -1.08
CA ALA A 334 18.49 4.57 -0.19
C ALA A 334 18.61 4.04 1.25
N VAL A 335 19.08 2.80 1.45
CA VAL A 335 19.41 2.26 2.78
C VAL A 335 20.58 3.03 3.41
N LEU A 336 21.64 3.29 2.64
CA LEU A 336 22.77 4.09 3.11
C LEU A 336 22.36 5.52 3.46
N ASP A 337 21.56 6.17 2.62
CA ASP A 337 21.03 7.52 2.88
C ASP A 337 20.17 7.56 4.14
N ALA A 338 19.29 6.56 4.34
CA ALA A 338 18.48 6.45 5.54
C ALA A 338 19.33 6.22 6.80
N LYS A 339 20.42 5.45 6.69
CA LYS A 339 21.38 5.23 7.77
C LYS A 339 22.10 6.54 8.12
N ASP A 340 22.60 7.27 7.13
CA ASP A 340 23.28 8.55 7.36
C ASP A 340 22.33 9.59 7.95
N ALA A 341 21.06 9.60 7.54
CA ALA A 341 20.02 10.44 8.15
C ALA A 341 19.78 10.09 9.63
N LEU A 342 19.77 8.80 9.98
CA LEU A 342 19.65 8.35 11.36
C LEU A 342 20.89 8.75 12.19
N ASP A 343 22.09 8.61 11.65
CA ASP A 343 23.33 9.04 12.32
C ASP A 343 23.32 10.57 12.57
N ALA A 344 22.88 11.36 11.60
CA ALA A 344 22.71 12.81 11.76
C ALA A 344 21.66 13.15 12.84
N ALA A 345 20.53 12.43 12.87
CA ALA A 345 19.51 12.61 13.91
C ALA A 345 20.04 12.28 15.31
N ASN A 346 20.84 11.22 15.44
CA ASN A 346 21.50 10.85 16.70
C ASN A 346 22.46 11.93 17.20
N ILE A 347 23.29 12.48 16.31
CA ILE A 347 24.19 13.60 16.65
C ILE A 347 23.38 14.83 17.11
N LYS A 348 22.29 15.15 16.41
CA LYS A 348 21.40 16.26 16.79
C LYS A 348 20.75 16.03 18.16
N LEU A 349 20.29 14.82 18.46
CA LEU A 349 19.73 14.49 19.77
C LEU A 349 20.78 14.64 20.88
N GLN A 350 22.03 14.22 20.65
CA GLN A 350 23.10 14.43 21.62
C GLN A 350 23.34 15.92 21.90
N LEU A 351 23.39 16.74 20.85
CA LEU A 351 23.52 18.20 20.99
C LEU A 351 22.35 18.80 21.78
N GLU A 352 21.11 18.46 21.41
CA GLU A 352 19.94 19.01 22.10
C GLU A 352 19.79 18.50 23.54
N THR A 353 20.30 17.31 23.85
CA THR A 353 20.39 16.81 25.23
C THR A 353 21.30 17.70 26.08
N VAL A 354 22.47 18.07 25.56
CA VAL A 354 23.40 18.98 26.24
C VAL A 354 22.78 20.37 26.41
N ASN A 355 22.17 20.90 25.35
CA ASN A 355 21.49 22.21 25.39
C ASN A 355 20.33 22.21 26.39
N MET A 356 19.54 21.14 26.46
CA MET A 356 18.43 20.99 27.39
C MET A 356 18.90 20.94 28.86
N ASN A 357 19.99 20.23 29.14
CA ASN A 357 20.61 20.22 30.47
C ASN A 357 21.10 21.62 30.87
N ALA A 358 21.75 22.33 29.95
CA ALA A 358 22.22 23.69 30.18
C ALA A 358 21.06 24.68 30.40
N ALA A 359 19.99 24.59 29.60
CA ALA A 359 18.80 25.41 29.76
C ALA A 359 18.11 25.14 31.09
N SER A 360 17.97 23.87 31.49
CA SER A 360 17.38 23.48 32.78
C SER A 360 18.16 24.06 33.97
N ALA A 361 19.49 24.01 33.92
CA ALA A 361 20.35 24.61 34.95
C ALA A 361 20.19 26.14 35.01
N LYS A 362 20.16 26.81 33.85
CA LYS A 362 19.92 28.27 33.79
C LYS A 362 18.54 28.63 34.33
N ALA A 363 17.51 27.88 33.99
CA ALA A 363 16.14 28.10 34.46
C ALA A 363 16.04 28.00 35.99
N ALA A 364 16.70 27.00 36.59
CA ALA A 364 16.75 26.84 38.05
C ALA A 364 17.37 28.04 38.78
N THR A 365 18.29 28.75 38.12
CA THR A 365 18.92 29.97 38.63
C THR A 365 18.21 31.27 38.23
N GLY A 366 17.07 31.18 37.50
CA GLY A 366 16.35 32.35 36.99
C GLY A 366 17.06 33.10 35.86
N ASN A 367 18.07 32.48 35.22
CA ASN A 367 18.91 33.08 34.19
C ASN A 367 18.37 32.93 32.75
N ILE A 368 17.25 32.22 32.57
CA ILE A 368 16.48 32.20 31.32
C ILE A 368 14.99 32.33 31.64
N SER A 369 14.23 32.85 30.69
CA SER A 369 12.78 32.93 30.76
C SER A 369 12.11 31.56 30.60
N ALA A 370 10.86 31.46 31.03
CA ALA A 370 10.03 30.28 30.78
C ALA A 370 9.86 30.00 29.27
N LEU A 371 9.77 31.06 28.44
CA LEU A 371 9.65 30.92 27.00
C LEU A 371 10.90 30.29 26.37
N GLU A 372 12.09 30.73 26.78
CA GLU A 372 13.36 30.14 26.32
C GLU A 372 13.51 28.67 26.74
N LEU A 373 13.04 28.31 27.95
CA LEU A 373 13.05 26.92 28.39
C LEU A 373 12.11 26.05 27.55
N ILE A 374 10.88 26.52 27.28
CA ILE A 374 9.91 25.80 26.43
C ILE A 374 10.46 25.64 25.01
N GLN A 375 11.12 26.68 24.46
CA GLN A 375 11.75 26.59 23.15
C GLN A 375 12.81 25.49 23.11
N GLN A 376 13.65 25.38 24.14
CA GLN A 376 14.66 24.32 24.22
C GLN A 376 14.02 22.92 24.41
N GLN A 377 12.94 22.81 25.18
CA GLN A 377 12.18 21.56 25.33
C GLN A 377 11.60 21.08 23.99
N THR A 378 11.06 22.00 23.18
CA THR A 378 10.54 21.70 21.85
C THR A 378 11.65 21.23 20.90
N SER A 379 12.82 21.87 20.91
CA SER A 379 13.99 21.45 20.12
C SER A 379 14.46 20.04 20.50
N TYR A 380 14.56 19.75 21.80
CA TYR A 380 14.92 18.43 22.31
C TYR A 380 13.91 17.34 21.91
N THR A 381 12.62 17.61 22.11
CA THR A 381 11.53 16.69 21.73
C THR A 381 11.57 16.38 20.24
N THR A 382 11.75 17.41 19.40
CA THR A 382 11.87 17.25 17.95
C THR A 382 13.07 16.38 17.58
N ALA A 383 14.24 16.62 18.19
CA ALA A 383 15.45 15.83 17.90
C ALA A 383 15.30 14.36 18.33
N LYS A 384 14.68 14.10 19.48
CA LYS A 384 14.37 12.74 19.95
C LYS A 384 13.46 12.02 18.95
N ASN A 385 12.39 12.68 18.53
CA ASN A 385 11.42 12.12 17.60
C ASN A 385 11.99 11.91 16.19
N SER A 386 12.96 12.73 15.77
CA SER A 386 13.72 12.48 14.53
C SER A 386 14.52 11.18 14.57
N VAL A 387 15.09 10.79 15.72
CA VAL A 387 15.82 9.51 15.85
C VAL A 387 14.86 8.33 15.68
N GLU A 388 13.74 8.34 16.39
CA GLU A 388 12.74 7.27 16.29
C GLU A 388 12.13 7.17 14.88
N THR A 389 11.88 8.31 14.23
CA THR A 389 11.46 8.35 12.83
C THR A 389 12.55 7.77 11.91
N GLY A 390 13.81 8.15 12.12
CA GLY A 390 14.95 7.66 11.33
C GLY A 390 15.13 6.15 11.41
N LYS A 391 14.96 5.54 12.60
CA LYS A 391 15.02 4.08 12.79
C LYS A 391 13.96 3.34 11.97
N MET A 392 12.73 3.83 12.01
CA MET A 392 11.64 3.24 11.25
C MET A 392 11.83 3.40 9.73
N GLN A 393 12.33 4.55 9.27
CA GLN A 393 12.63 4.77 7.85
C GLN A 393 13.76 3.88 7.35
N LEU A 394 14.81 3.68 8.17
CA LEU A 394 15.89 2.75 7.86
C LEU A 394 15.36 1.31 7.78
N THR A 395 14.52 0.89 8.73
CA THR A 395 13.88 -0.43 8.71
C THR A 395 13.09 -0.64 7.42
N LEU A 396 12.25 0.32 7.04
CA LEU A 396 11.46 0.24 5.81
C LEU A 396 12.32 0.21 4.53
N ALA A 397 13.41 0.99 4.50
CA ALA A 397 14.35 0.96 3.39
C ALA A 397 15.04 -0.40 3.24
N MET A 398 15.39 -1.04 4.36
CA MET A 398 15.97 -2.38 4.40
C MET A 398 14.95 -3.45 3.96
N GLU A 399 13.71 -3.38 4.46
CA GLU A 399 12.63 -4.28 4.03
C GLU A 399 12.35 -4.16 2.54
N LYS A 400 12.34 -2.93 1.99
CA LYS A 400 12.17 -2.70 0.56
C LYS A 400 13.29 -3.34 -0.26
N TYR A 401 14.53 -3.31 0.22
CA TYR A 401 15.65 -4.01 -0.41
C TYR A 401 15.42 -5.53 -0.41
N ASP A 402 15.00 -6.11 0.71
CA ASP A 402 14.69 -7.54 0.80
C ASP A 402 13.52 -7.93 -0.12
N TRP A 403 12.53 -7.06 -0.27
CA TRP A 403 11.41 -7.28 -1.19
C TRP A 403 11.86 -7.31 -2.65
N ILE A 404 12.82 -6.48 -3.04
CA ILE A 404 13.42 -6.56 -4.38
C ILE A 404 14.13 -7.91 -4.56
N LYS A 405 14.88 -8.38 -3.55
CA LYS A 405 15.50 -9.71 -3.56
C LYS A 405 14.49 -10.86 -3.61
N LYS A 406 13.31 -10.67 -2.99
CA LYS A 406 12.17 -11.61 -3.02
C LYS A 406 11.35 -11.51 -4.30
N GLY A 407 11.64 -10.54 -5.17
CA GLY A 407 11.12 -10.49 -6.53
C GLY A 407 10.16 -9.34 -6.84
N LEU A 408 9.94 -8.40 -5.92
CA LEU A 408 9.20 -7.18 -6.23
C LEU A 408 10.05 -6.21 -7.06
N THR A 409 9.39 -5.47 -7.95
CA THR A 409 9.99 -4.33 -8.64
C THR A 409 9.33 -3.06 -8.10
N PHE A 410 10.12 -2.05 -7.75
CA PHE A 410 9.62 -0.73 -7.39
C PHE A 410 10.12 0.28 -8.42
N SER A 411 9.18 1.05 -8.98
CA SER A 411 9.46 2.16 -9.91
C SER A 411 9.88 3.44 -9.22
#